data_AF-A0A2S5GQD2-F1
#
_entry.id   AF-A0A2S5GQD2-F1
#
_cell.length_a   1.000
_cell.length_b   1.000
_cell.length_c   1.000
_cell.angle_alpha   90.00
_cell.angle_beta   90.00
_cell.angle_gamma   90.00
#
_symmetry.space_group_name_H-M   'P 1'
#
loop_
_entity.id
_entity.type
_entity.pdbx_description
1 polymer ?
#
loop_
_entity_poly.entity_id
_entity_poly.type
_entity_poly.pdbx_seq_one_letter_code
_entity_poly.pdbx_strand_id
1 'polypeptide(L)'
;MADCLHMFRGYRVPPETVEAVRQAIIDTPRRVDIKALQEIVQPALVPVDPWPSTSRAVAAARAVESFLFDATQAGLVKRHTNGWKFPYWWRVKAASGAECR
;
A
#
# COMPACT_ATOMS: atom_id res chain seq x y z
N MET A 1 -11.47 2.57 6.90
CA MET A 1 -10.81 1.26 6.84
C MET A 1 -11.21 0.55 8.11
N ALA A 2 -11.88 -0.60 7.98
CA ALA A 2 -12.20 -1.42 9.14
C ALA A 2 -10.91 -1.76 9.90
N ASP A 3 -11.03 -1.96 11.22
CA ASP A 3 -9.98 -2.35 12.17
C ASP A 3 -9.46 -3.78 11.88
N CYS A 4 -9.08 -4.02 10.62
CA CYS A 4 -8.56 -5.30 10.19
C CYS A 4 -7.14 -5.41 10.71
N LEU A 5 -6.91 -6.39 11.58
CA LEU A 5 -5.57 -6.84 11.95
C LEU A 5 -4.77 -7.09 10.66
N HIS A 6 -3.90 -6.13 10.31
CA HIS A 6 -3.05 -6.18 9.12
C HIS A 6 -1.90 -7.16 9.35
N MET A 7 -2.22 -8.45 9.42
CA MET A 7 -1.27 -9.54 9.54
C MET A 7 -0.89 -10.07 8.16
N PHE A 8 0.39 -10.07 7.85
CA PHE A 8 0.96 -10.58 6.62
C PHE A 8 2.07 -11.56 6.93
N ARG A 9 1.84 -12.85 6.62
CA ARG A 9 2.84 -13.94 6.76
C ARG A 9 3.44 -14.04 8.17
N GLY A 10 2.63 -13.78 9.20
CA GLY A 10 3.07 -13.83 10.60
C GLY A 10 3.66 -12.52 11.14
N TYR A 11 3.67 -11.46 10.34
CA TYR A 11 4.04 -10.11 10.76
C TYR A 11 2.80 -9.23 10.89
N ARG A 12 2.72 -8.45 11.95
CA ARG A 12 1.70 -7.42 12.14
C ARG A 12 2.23 -6.08 11.64
N VAL A 13 1.44 -5.37 10.85
CA VAL A 13 1.66 -3.96 10.52
C VAL A 13 0.97 -3.12 11.60
N PRO A 14 1.69 -2.22 12.28
CA PRO A 14 1.07 -1.32 13.25
C PRO A 14 0.21 -0.27 12.52
N PRO A 15 -0.90 0.20 13.14
CA PRO A 15 -1.85 1.10 12.50
C PRO A 15 -1.20 2.43 12.07
N GLU A 16 -0.25 2.95 12.85
CA GLU A 16 0.54 4.14 12.52
C GLU A 16 1.24 4.04 11.15
N THR A 17 1.73 2.84 10.81
CA THR A 17 2.40 2.59 9.53
C THR A 17 1.39 2.51 8.40
N VAL A 18 0.18 2.00 8.66
CA VAL A 18 -0.91 1.99 7.69
C VAL A 18 -1.28 3.43 7.32
N GLU A 19 -1.40 4.31 8.32
CA GLU A 19 -1.66 5.73 8.11
C GLU A 19 -0.52 6.42 7.37
N ALA A 20 0.73 6.13 7.72
CA ALA A 20 1.90 6.67 7.02
C ALA A 20 1.94 6.24 5.54
N VAL A 21 1.67 4.96 5.25
CA VAL A 21 1.59 4.44 3.88
C VAL A 21 0.45 5.10 3.11
N ARG A 22 -0.72 5.26 3.75
CA ARG A 22 -1.86 5.95 3.14
C ARG A 22 -1.51 7.40 2.81
N GLN A 23 -0.88 8.11 3.74
CA GLN A 23 -0.46 9.49 3.54
C GLN A 23 0.59 9.60 2.43
N ALA A 24 1.55 8.67 2.35
CA ALA A 24 2.55 8.61 1.27
C ALA A 24 1.89 8.39 -0.10
N ILE A 25 0.86 7.55 -0.18
CA ILE A 25 0.08 7.35 -1.41
C ILE A 25 -0.65 8.66 -1.81
N ILE A 26 -1.22 9.38 -0.83
CA ILE A 26 -1.91 10.65 -1.05
C ILE A 26 -0.94 11.76 -1.47
N ASP A 27 0.23 11.84 -0.85
CA ASP A 27 1.25 12.85 -1.14
C ASP A 27 1.87 12.66 -2.53
N THR A 28 1.96 11.41 -2.99
CA THR A 28 2.56 11.08 -4.27
C THR A 28 1.84 11.79 -5.44
N PRO A 29 2.54 12.62 -6.25
CA PRO A 29 1.89 13.46 -7.27
C PRO A 29 1.50 12.70 -8.55
N ARG A 30 2.12 11.55 -8.85
CA ARG A 30 1.93 10.85 -10.13
C ARG A 30 1.91 9.32 -9.99
N ARG A 31 3.09 8.71 -9.88
CA ARG A 31 3.27 7.25 -9.83
C ARG A 31 3.67 6.86 -8.41
N VAL A 32 2.96 5.89 -7.85
CA VAL A 32 3.28 5.35 -6.53
C VAL A 32 4.57 4.53 -6.61
N ASP A 33 5.55 4.89 -5.79
CA ASP A 33 6.80 4.17 -5.65
C ASP A 33 6.62 3.00 -4.67
N ILE A 34 6.46 1.80 -5.23
CA ILE A 34 6.26 0.57 -4.47
C ILE A 34 7.47 0.29 -3.55
N LYS A 35 8.68 0.62 -4.00
CA LYS A 35 9.90 0.37 -3.22
C LYS A 35 9.94 1.29 -2.01
N ALA A 36 9.66 2.58 -2.21
CA ALA A 36 9.59 3.55 -1.11
C ALA A 36 8.52 3.14 -0.06
N LEU A 37 7.36 2.63 -0.49
CA LEU A 37 6.35 2.11 0.43
C LEU A 37 6.83 0.86 1.19
N GLN A 38 7.55 -0.05 0.52
CA GLN A 38 8.13 -1.21 1.20
C GLN A 38 9.20 -0.80 2.22
N GLU A 39 10.01 0.22 1.93
CA GLU A 39 11.02 0.76 2.85
C GLU A 39 10.40 1.41 4.10
N ILE A 40 9.17 1.95 3.99
CA ILE A 40 8.41 2.44 5.15
C ILE A 40 7.87 1.27 5.98
N VAL A 41 7.28 0.27 5.32
CA VAL A 41 6.60 -0.84 6.01
C VAL A 41 7.59 -1.82 6.64
N GLN A 42 8.66 -2.17 5.94
CA GLN A 42 9.60 -3.20 6.34
C GLN A 42 10.15 -3.02 7.76
N PRO A 43 10.71 -1.86 8.16
CA PRO A 43 11.25 -1.68 9.52
C PRO A 43 10.16 -1.69 10.60
N ALA A 44 8.93 -1.31 10.25
CA ALA A 44 7.81 -1.22 11.19
C ALA A 44 7.08 -2.56 11.41
N LEU A 45 7.41 -3.61 10.64
CA LEU A 45 6.79 -4.93 10.78
C LEU A 45 7.16 -5.59 12.11
N VAL A 46 6.15 -5.82 12.93
CA VAL A 46 6.27 -6.53 14.20
C VAL A 46 6.14 -8.03 13.96
N PRO A 47 7.17 -8.85 14.22
CA PRO A 47 7.04 -10.30 14.13
C PRO A 47 6.13 -10.80 15.25
N VAL A 48 5.08 -11.55 14.91
CA VAL A 48 4.20 -12.21 15.88
C VAL A 48 4.45 -13.71 15.85
N ASP A 49 4.33 -14.31 14.66
CA ASP A 49 4.64 -15.71 14.39
C ASP A 49 5.08 -15.86 12.91
N PRO A 50 6.28 -15.37 12.56
CA PRO A 50 6.71 -15.31 11.17
C PRO A 50 6.89 -16.71 10.59
N TRP A 51 6.36 -16.91 9.37
CA TRP A 51 6.50 -18.21 8.70
C TRP A 51 7.98 -18.51 8.42
N PRO A 52 8.44 -19.76 8.62
CA PRO A 52 9.85 -20.11 8.56
C PRO A 52 10.52 -19.83 7.20
N SER A 53 9.75 -19.83 6.11
CA SER A 53 10.26 -19.54 4.76
C SER A 53 9.95 -18.11 4.29
N THR A 54 9.44 -17.22 5.15
CA THR A 54 9.06 -15.86 4.77
C THR A 54 9.96 -14.82 5.41
N SER A 55 10.71 -14.10 4.57
CA SER A 55 11.49 -12.93 5.01
C SER A 55 10.59 -11.72 5.27
N ARG A 56 11.02 -10.84 6.17
CA ARG A 56 10.37 -9.54 6.44
C ARG A 56 10.14 -8.71 5.17
N ALA A 57 11.05 -8.77 4.20
CA ALA A 57 10.88 -8.12 2.89
C ALA A 57 9.67 -8.66 2.11
N VAL A 58 9.44 -9.98 2.14
CA VAL A 58 8.31 -10.62 1.48
C VAL A 58 7.00 -10.25 2.18
N ALA A 59 7.00 -10.21 3.51
CA ALA A 59 5.85 -9.74 4.28
C ALA A 59 5.52 -8.27 3.96
N ALA A 60 6.53 -7.40 3.87
CA ALA A 60 6.37 -5.99 3.52
C ALA A 60 5.82 -5.82 2.10
N ALA A 61 6.32 -6.58 1.13
CA ALA A 61 5.79 -6.57 -0.23
C ALA A 61 4.30 -6.94 -0.27
N ARG A 62 3.89 -7.98 0.45
CA ARG A 62 2.48 -8.41 0.53
C ARG A 62 1.59 -7.37 1.22
N ALA A 63 2.09 -6.74 2.29
CA ALA A 63 1.39 -5.65 2.95
C ALA A 63 1.15 -4.48 1.99
N VAL A 64 2.18 -4.04 1.27
CA VAL A 64 2.09 -2.95 0.29
C VAL A 64 1.13 -3.29 -0.85
N GLU A 65 1.17 -4.50 -1.40
CA GLU A 65 0.20 -4.95 -2.41
C GLU A 65 -1.25 -4.86 -1.89
N SER A 66 -1.48 -5.28 -0.65
CA SER A 66 -2.80 -5.18 -0.01
C SER A 66 -3.23 -3.73 0.20
N PHE A 67 -2.34 -2.84 0.63
CA PHE A 67 -2.64 -1.42 0.80
C PHE A 67 -2.94 -0.73 -0.53
N LEU A 68 -2.21 -1.07 -1.59
CA LEU A 68 -2.49 -0.56 -2.94
C LEU A 68 -3.82 -1.07 -3.48
N PHE A 69 -4.20 -2.31 -3.15
CA PHE A 69 -5.51 -2.85 -3.49
C PHE A 69 -6.63 -2.08 -2.79
N ASP A 70 -6.52 -1.85 -1.48
CA ASP A 70 -7.48 -1.05 -0.71
C ASP A 70 -7.56 0.39 -1.24
N ALA A 71 -6.42 1.03 -1.50
CA ALA A 71 -6.36 2.36 -2.10
C ALA A 71 -6.98 2.41 -3.51
N THR A 72 -6.94 1.31 -4.26
CA THR A 72 -7.63 1.20 -5.56
C THR A 72 -9.15 1.09 -5.37
N GLN A 73 -9.61 0.31 -4.39
CA GLN A 73 -11.03 0.21 -4.02
C GLN A 73 -11.58 1.55 -3.52
N ALA A 74 -10.78 2.31 -2.77
CA ALA A 74 -11.11 3.65 -2.29
C ALA A 74 -11.04 4.74 -3.38
N GLY A 75 -10.67 4.39 -4.63
CA GLY A 75 -10.57 5.34 -5.74
C GLY A 75 -9.41 6.33 -5.65
N LEU A 76 -8.44 6.11 -4.75
CA LEU A 76 -7.27 6.99 -4.58
C LEU A 76 -6.22 6.78 -5.68
N VAL A 77 -6.08 5.53 -6.13
CA VAL A 77 -5.12 5.12 -7.16
C VAL A 77 -5.79 4.27 -8.22
N LYS A 78 -5.31 4.39 -9.45
CA LYS A 78 -5.70 3.54 -10.57
C LYS A 78 -4.58 2.55 -10.85
N ARG A 79 -4.91 1.27 -10.78
CA ARG A 79 -4.04 0.20 -11.24
C ARG A 79 -4.03 0.19 -12.77
N HIS A 80 -2.84 0.22 -13.32
CA HIS A 80 -2.57 -0.01 -14.73
C HIS A 80 -1.58 -1.16 -14.86
N THR A 81 -1.54 -1.80 -16.03
CA THR A 81 -0.62 -2.91 -16.32
C THR A 81 0.07 -2.61 -17.64
N ASN A 82 1.41 -2.67 -17.70
CA ASN A 82 2.10 -2.43 -18.97
C ASN A 82 2.09 -3.72 -19.81
N GLY A 83 2.46 -3.63 -21.09
CA GLY A 83 2.59 -4.80 -21.97
C GLY A 83 3.55 -5.89 -21.45
N TRP A 84 4.36 -5.57 -20.44
CA TRP A 84 5.27 -6.49 -19.73
C TRP A 84 4.67 -7.07 -18.44
N LYS A 85 3.35 -6.92 -18.22
CA LYS A 85 2.59 -7.43 -17.07
C LYS A 85 3.01 -6.87 -15.69
N PHE A 86 3.87 -5.85 -15.64
CA PHE A 86 4.19 -5.20 -14.38
C PHE A 86 3.06 -4.24 -14.01
N PRO A 87 2.34 -4.47 -12.89
CA PRO A 87 1.32 -3.56 -12.44
C PRO A 87 1.99 -2.27 -11.94
N TYR A 88 1.42 -1.14 -12.34
CA TYR A 88 1.85 0.17 -11.89
C TYR A 88 0.62 0.96 -11.42
N TRP A 89 0.77 1.71 -10.32
CA TRP A 89 -0.32 2.48 -9.73
C TRP A 89 -0.06 3.96 -9.97
N TRP A 90 -1.04 4.62 -10.58
CA TRP A 90 -1.06 6.07 -10.72
C TRP A 90 -2.08 6.65 -9.76
N ARG A 91 -1.76 7.77 -9.14
CA ARG A 91 -2.76 8.53 -8.39
C ARG A 91 -3.88 8.94 -9.35
N VAL A 92 -5.12 8.74 -8.93
CA VAL A 92 -6.25 9.34 -9.63
C VAL A 92 -6.12 10.84 -9.42
N LYS A 93 -5.86 11.59 -10.49
CA LYS A 93 -5.99 13.05 -10.45
C LYS A 93 -7.40 13.32 -9.93
N ALA A 94 -7.53 13.97 -8.77
CA ALA A 94 -8.82 14.50 -8.36
C ALA A 94 -9.34 15.28 -9.57
N ALA A 95 -10.50 14.89 -10.11
CA ALA A 95 -11.12 15.66 -11.14
C ALA A 95 -11.32 17.07 -10.54
N SER A 96 -10.60 18.04 -11.08
CA SER A 96 -10.95 19.44 -10.88
C SER A 96 -12.38 19.58 -11.41
N GLY A 97 -13.37 19.67 -10.52
CA GLY A 97 -14.77 19.82 -10.91
C GLY A 97 -15.74 18.91 -10.16
N ALA A 98 -15.92 19.18 -8.88
CA ALA A 98 -17.26 19.09 -8.30
C ALA A 98 -17.49 20.43 -7.60
N GLU A 99 -17.67 21.45 -8.42
CA GLU A 99 -18.47 22.60 -8.06
C GLU A 99 -19.83 22.02 -7.66
N CYS A 100 -20.14 22.00 -6.37
CA CYS A 100 -21.50 21.69 -5.91
C CYS A 100 -22.41 22.77 -6.50
N ARG A 101 -23.26 22.36 -7.44
CA ARG A 101 -24.40 23.14 -7.92
C ARG A 101 -25.67 22.48 -7.47
#